data_AF-A0A3P6UYC1-F1
#
_entry.id   AF-A0A3P6UYC1-F1
#
_cell.length_a   1.000
_cell.length_b   1.000
_cell.length_c   1.000
_cell.angle_alpha   90.00
_cell.angle_beta   90.00
_cell.angle_gamma   90.00
#
_symmetry.space_group_name_H-M   'P 1'
#
loop_
_entity.id
_entity.type
_entity.pdbx_description
1 polymer ?
#
loop_
_entity_poly.entity_id
_entity_poly.type
_entity_poly.pdbx_seq_one_letter_code
_entity_poly.pdbx_strand_id
1 'polypeptide(L)'
;MDFLFGRKKTPAEMLRQNQRALNKAMRELDRERSRLEIQEKKIIADIKKMAKMNQMDSVKVMAKDLVRTRRHVKKFIMMKANIQAVSLRVQTLKSQDSMAQAMKGVTRAMQNMNRQLNLPQIQKIMMEFERQSEIMDMKEEMMGEAVDDAIADEGDEEETEAIVAQVLDELGIQMNEELSAIPTAQSTLKPADQNRQPQAALSDADADLQARLENLRRE
;
A
#
# COMPACT_ATOMS: atom_id res chain seq x y z
N MET A 1 -14.62 39.88 -31.79
CA MET A 1 -13.27 39.37 -31.50
C MET A 1 -13.26 38.03 -30.73
N ASP A 2 -14.41 37.48 -30.32
CA ASP A 2 -14.48 36.22 -29.54
C ASP A 2 -14.40 34.92 -30.37
N PHE A 3 -14.18 34.99 -31.68
CA PHE A 3 -14.06 33.82 -32.57
C PHE A 3 -12.59 33.42 -32.85
N LEU A 4 -11.63 34.35 -32.65
CA LEU A 4 -10.21 34.16 -32.97
C LEU A 4 -9.35 33.77 -31.76
N PHE A 5 -9.84 34.01 -30.54
CA PHE A 5 -9.21 33.55 -29.29
C PHE A 5 -10.23 32.66 -28.59
N GLY A 6 -10.02 31.33 -28.67
CA GLY A 6 -10.95 30.34 -28.16
C GLY A 6 -11.51 30.70 -26.78
N ARG A 7 -12.84 30.58 -26.63
CA ARG A 7 -13.57 30.92 -25.40
C ARG A 7 -12.80 30.42 -24.17
N LYS A 8 -12.40 31.34 -23.29
CA LYS A 8 -11.82 30.99 -22.00
C LYS A 8 -12.82 30.09 -21.28
N LYS A 9 -12.41 28.86 -20.96
CA LYS A 9 -13.27 27.90 -20.27
C LYS A 9 -13.75 28.50 -18.96
N THR A 10 -15.04 28.36 -18.69
CA THR A 10 -15.60 28.78 -17.41
C THR A 10 -15.00 27.92 -16.27
N PRO A 11 -14.94 28.42 -15.03
CA PRO A 11 -14.48 27.62 -13.88
C PRO A 11 -15.22 26.28 -13.76
N ALA A 12 -16.53 26.27 -14.01
CA ALA A 12 -17.35 25.05 -14.03
C ALA A 12 -16.95 24.06 -15.14
N GLU A 13 -16.58 24.55 -16.33
CA GLU A 13 -16.08 23.70 -17.42
C GLU A 13 -14.69 23.14 -17.10
N MET A 14 -13.81 23.93 -16.48
CA MET A 14 -12.49 23.45 -16.03
C MET A 14 -12.62 22.38 -14.96
N LEU A 15 -13.47 22.58 -13.94
CA LEU A 15 -13.75 21.57 -12.91
C LEU A 15 -14.30 20.27 -13.51
N ARG A 16 -15.24 20.37 -14.48
CA ARG A 16 -15.77 19.19 -15.19
C ARG A 16 -14.70 18.48 -16.03
N GLN A 17 -13.82 19.22 -16.70
CA GLN A 17 -12.73 18.65 -17.47
C GLN A 17 -11.72 17.94 -16.57
N ASN A 18 -11.33 18.56 -15.45
CA ASN A 18 -10.43 17.97 -14.47
C ASN A 18 -11.02 16.70 -13.87
N GLN A 19 -12.30 16.70 -13.50
CA GLN A 19 -12.98 15.50 -13.02
C GLN A 19 -12.93 14.35 -14.03
N ARG A 20 -13.13 14.63 -15.32
CA ARG A 20 -13.02 13.63 -16.39
C ARG A 20 -11.59 13.11 -16.56
N ALA A 21 -10.60 13.99 -16.47
CA ALA A 21 -9.20 13.63 -16.54
C ALA A 21 -8.79 12.71 -15.37
N LEU A 22 -9.19 13.06 -14.14
CA LEU A 22 -8.97 12.23 -12.95
C LEU A 22 -9.64 10.86 -13.07
N ASN A 23 -10.89 10.80 -13.53
CA ASN A 23 -11.59 9.53 -13.78
C ASN A 23 -10.90 8.68 -14.85
N LYS A 24 -10.35 9.30 -15.90
CA LYS A 24 -9.58 8.59 -16.93
C LYS A 24 -8.29 8.02 -16.33
N ALA A 25 -7.55 8.81 -15.57
CA ALA A 25 -6.33 8.39 -14.90
C ALA A 25 -6.58 7.21 -13.95
N MET A 26 -7.65 7.25 -13.13
CA MET A 26 -8.01 6.12 -12.26
C MET A 26 -8.21 4.80 -13.04
N ARG A 27 -8.91 4.84 -14.18
CA ARG A 27 -9.13 3.65 -15.03
C ARG A 27 -7.86 3.17 -15.73
N GLU A 28 -6.92 4.06 -15.97
CA GLU A 28 -5.63 3.73 -16.55
C GLU A 28 -4.73 3.06 -15.51
N LEU A 29 -4.70 3.60 -14.28
CA LEU A 29 -4.03 2.95 -13.15
C LEU A 29 -4.60 1.55 -12.86
N ASP A 30 -5.94 1.38 -12.86
CA ASP A 30 -6.56 0.07 -12.67
C ASP A 30 -6.18 -0.94 -13.76
N ARG A 31 -6.06 -0.48 -15.01
CA ARG A 31 -5.63 -1.33 -16.12
C ARG A 31 -4.17 -1.74 -15.99
N GLU A 32 -3.30 -0.81 -15.62
CA GLU A 32 -1.89 -1.10 -15.43
C GLU A 32 -1.65 -2.02 -14.22
N ARG A 33 -2.37 -1.78 -13.12
CA ARG A 33 -2.39 -2.68 -11.95
C ARG A 33 -2.78 -4.10 -12.36
N SER A 34 -3.85 -4.27 -13.12
CA SER A 34 -4.29 -5.59 -13.57
C SER A 34 -3.28 -6.29 -14.49
N ARG A 35 -2.56 -5.54 -15.34
CA ARG A 35 -1.45 -6.10 -16.13
C ARG A 35 -0.32 -6.59 -15.25
N LEU A 36 0.07 -5.82 -14.23
CA LEU A 36 1.09 -6.21 -13.26
C LEU A 36 0.67 -7.44 -12.45
N GLU A 37 -0.59 -7.54 -12.02
CA GLU A 37 -1.13 -8.73 -11.33
C GLU A 37 -1.06 -10.00 -12.22
N ILE A 38 -1.28 -9.87 -13.54
CA ILE A 38 -1.13 -10.98 -14.48
C ILE A 38 0.35 -11.35 -14.64
N GLN A 39 1.24 -10.37 -14.74
CA GLN A 39 2.69 -10.60 -14.79
C GLN A 39 3.19 -11.26 -13.51
N GLU A 40 2.70 -10.85 -12.34
CA GLU A 40 3.02 -11.45 -11.04
C GLU A 40 2.70 -12.95 -11.05
N LYS A 41 1.51 -13.34 -11.51
CA LYS A 41 1.12 -14.75 -11.63
C LYS A 41 2.03 -15.54 -12.56
N LYS A 42 2.47 -14.92 -13.66
CA LYS A 42 3.41 -15.54 -14.61
C LYS A 42 4.79 -15.73 -13.99
N ILE A 43 5.33 -14.70 -13.33
CA ILE A 43 6.62 -14.77 -12.62
C ILE A 43 6.58 -15.86 -11.54
N ILE A 44 5.49 -15.98 -10.78
CA ILE A 44 5.31 -17.07 -9.80
C ILE A 44 5.38 -18.45 -10.46
N ALA A 45 4.71 -18.63 -11.61
CA ALA A 45 4.75 -19.90 -12.34
C ALA A 45 6.16 -20.22 -12.87
N ASP A 46 6.86 -19.21 -13.38
CA ASP A 46 8.23 -19.34 -13.88
C ASP A 46 9.22 -19.64 -12.73
N ILE A 47 9.10 -18.97 -11.58
CA ILE A 47 9.87 -19.27 -10.35
C ILE A 47 9.70 -20.74 -9.95
N LYS A 48 8.46 -21.23 -9.89
CA LYS A 48 8.16 -22.64 -9.55
C LYS A 48 8.77 -23.61 -10.56
N LYS A 49 8.79 -23.26 -11.84
CA LYS A 49 9.38 -24.09 -12.90
C LYS A 49 10.90 -24.15 -12.77
N MET A 50 11.55 -23.00 -12.57
CA MET A 50 13.02 -22.90 -12.45
C MET A 50 13.53 -23.55 -11.17
N ALA A 51 12.75 -23.46 -10.07
CA ALA A 51 13.04 -24.17 -8.83
C ALA A 51 13.04 -25.68 -9.01
N LYS A 52 12.07 -26.25 -9.74
CA LYS A 52 12.06 -27.69 -10.08
C LYS A 52 13.25 -28.13 -10.94
N MET A 53 13.80 -27.21 -11.73
CA MET A 53 15.01 -27.45 -12.54
C MET A 53 16.30 -27.24 -11.74
N ASN A 54 16.20 -26.96 -10.44
CA ASN A 54 17.32 -26.70 -9.53
C ASN A 54 18.21 -25.51 -9.94
N GLN A 55 17.63 -24.52 -10.65
CA GLN A 55 18.34 -23.32 -11.11
C GLN A 55 18.17 -22.17 -10.10
N MET A 56 18.82 -22.29 -8.94
CA MET A 56 18.60 -21.40 -7.80
C MET A 56 19.00 -19.93 -8.05
N ASP A 57 20.03 -19.69 -8.87
CA ASP A 57 20.44 -18.32 -9.24
C ASP A 57 19.37 -17.59 -10.04
N SER A 58 18.72 -18.29 -10.99
CA SER A 58 17.59 -17.74 -11.74
C SER A 58 16.37 -17.52 -10.86
N VAL A 59 16.10 -18.43 -9.92
CA VAL A 59 15.02 -18.29 -8.93
C VAL A 59 15.23 -17.03 -8.07
N LYS A 60 16.45 -16.77 -7.60
CA LYS A 60 16.78 -15.58 -6.81
C LYS A 60 16.55 -14.27 -7.59
N VAL A 61 16.94 -14.23 -8.86
CA VAL A 61 16.71 -13.06 -9.73
C VAL A 61 15.21 -12.84 -9.97
N MET A 62 14.47 -13.90 -10.30
CA MET A 62 13.03 -13.81 -10.53
C MET A 62 12.25 -13.47 -9.25
N ALA A 63 12.71 -13.92 -8.08
CA ALA A 63 12.11 -13.56 -6.80
C ALA A 63 12.30 -12.07 -6.49
N LYS A 64 13.47 -11.48 -6.78
CA LYS A 64 13.66 -10.02 -6.71
C LYS A 64 12.69 -9.28 -7.63
N ASP A 65 12.44 -9.79 -8.84
CA ASP A 65 11.48 -9.21 -9.78
C ASP A 65 10.01 -9.33 -9.30
N LEU A 66 9.67 -10.45 -8.67
CA LEU A 66 8.37 -10.66 -8.03
C LEU A 66 8.11 -9.63 -6.92
N VAL A 67 9.08 -9.41 -6.04
CA VAL A 67 8.98 -8.40 -4.97
C VAL A 67 8.80 -6.99 -5.55
N ARG A 68 9.56 -6.62 -6.59
CA ARG A 68 9.38 -5.33 -7.28
C ARG A 68 7.99 -5.19 -7.88
N THR A 69 7.48 -6.24 -8.53
CA THR A 69 6.14 -6.26 -9.12
C THR A 69 5.06 -6.06 -8.05
N ARG A 70 5.14 -6.78 -6.92
CA ARG A 70 4.23 -6.60 -5.76
C ARG A 70 4.28 -5.17 -5.20
N ARG A 71 5.48 -4.60 -5.06
CA ARG A 71 5.66 -3.19 -4.64
C ARG A 71 5.02 -2.21 -5.61
N HIS A 72 5.17 -2.43 -6.92
CA HIS A 72 4.48 -1.61 -7.93
C HIS A 72 2.97 -1.73 -7.82
N VAL A 73 2.40 -2.93 -7.68
CA VAL A 73 0.96 -3.12 -7.46
C VAL A 73 0.47 -2.32 -6.24
N LYS A 74 1.16 -2.40 -5.10
CA LYS A 74 0.85 -1.60 -3.89
C LYS A 74 0.91 -0.10 -4.19
N LYS A 75 1.95 0.36 -4.91
CA LYS A 75 2.11 1.77 -5.32
C LYS A 75 0.95 2.24 -6.21
N PHE A 76 0.49 1.42 -7.15
CA PHE A 76 -0.68 1.73 -7.98
C PHE A 76 -1.98 1.85 -7.16
N ILE A 77 -2.16 1.02 -6.13
CA ILE A 77 -3.31 1.12 -5.20
C ILE A 77 -3.26 2.45 -4.44
N MET A 78 -2.10 2.80 -3.87
CA MET A 78 -1.90 4.07 -3.16
C MET A 78 -2.12 5.28 -4.09
N MET A 79 -1.55 5.25 -5.30
CA MET A 79 -1.77 6.32 -6.29
C MET A 79 -3.24 6.47 -6.67
N LYS A 80 -3.99 5.37 -6.80
CA LYS A 80 -5.42 5.42 -7.07
C LYS A 80 -6.18 6.07 -5.90
N ALA A 81 -5.86 5.70 -4.66
CA ALA A 81 -6.45 6.31 -3.47
C ALA A 81 -6.19 7.83 -3.44
N ASN A 82 -4.97 8.26 -3.74
CA ASN A 82 -4.62 9.68 -3.82
C ASN A 82 -5.41 10.42 -4.92
N ILE A 83 -5.56 9.83 -6.11
CA ILE A 83 -6.39 10.42 -7.18
C ILE A 83 -7.87 10.48 -6.78
N GLN A 84 -8.38 9.46 -6.07
CA GLN A 84 -9.73 9.46 -5.54
C GLN A 84 -9.94 10.59 -4.52
N ALA A 85 -8.98 10.82 -3.62
CA ALA A 85 -9.02 11.93 -2.66
C ALA A 85 -9.03 13.29 -3.38
N VAL A 86 -8.16 13.49 -4.39
CA VAL A 86 -8.15 14.72 -5.21
C VAL A 86 -9.48 14.89 -5.96
N SER A 87 -10.02 13.81 -6.52
CA SER A 87 -11.32 13.79 -7.19
C SER A 87 -12.45 14.23 -6.25
N LEU A 88 -12.45 13.75 -5.00
CA LEU A 88 -13.40 14.18 -3.99
C LEU A 88 -13.23 15.68 -3.66
N ARG A 89 -11.99 16.16 -3.53
CA ARG A 89 -11.70 17.59 -3.31
C ARG A 89 -12.22 18.47 -4.46
N VAL A 90 -12.06 18.04 -5.71
CA VAL A 90 -12.63 18.74 -6.88
C VAL A 90 -14.17 18.75 -6.84
N GLN A 91 -14.79 17.66 -6.40
CA GLN A 91 -16.24 17.62 -6.20
C GLN A 91 -16.70 18.60 -5.11
N THR A 92 -15.98 18.69 -3.99
CA THR A 92 -16.24 19.68 -2.94
C THR A 92 -16.12 21.11 -3.46
N LEU A 93 -15.07 21.42 -4.21
CA LEU A 93 -14.87 22.74 -4.84
C LEU A 93 -16.03 23.12 -5.77
N LYS A 94 -16.58 22.16 -6.52
CA LYS A 94 -17.73 22.40 -7.39
C LYS A 94 -19.00 22.74 -6.59
N SER A 95 -19.22 22.06 -5.46
CA SER A 95 -20.34 22.36 -4.56
C SER A 95 -20.18 23.75 -3.92
N GLN A 96 -18.96 24.09 -3.51
CA GLN A 96 -18.62 25.42 -2.99
C GLN A 96 -18.84 26.53 -4.05
N ASP A 97 -18.42 26.32 -5.31
CA ASP A 97 -18.68 27.29 -6.39
C ASP A 97 -20.19 27.51 -6.62
N SER A 98 -20.98 26.43 -6.59
CA SER A 98 -22.44 26.50 -6.71
C SER A 98 -23.06 27.29 -5.55
N MET A 99 -22.57 27.07 -4.32
CA MET A 99 -23.00 27.81 -3.13
C MET A 99 -22.60 29.28 -3.21
N ALA A 100 -21.38 29.59 -3.65
CA ALA A 100 -20.92 30.96 -3.86
C ALA A 100 -21.76 31.71 -4.91
N GLN A 101 -22.16 31.04 -5.99
CA GLN A 101 -23.07 31.60 -6.99
C GLN A 101 -24.47 31.87 -6.42
N ALA A 102 -25.02 30.95 -5.61
CA ALA A 102 -26.30 31.16 -4.94
C ALA A 102 -26.23 32.32 -3.93
N MET A 103 -25.18 32.34 -3.09
CA MET A 103 -24.88 33.41 -2.15
C MET A 103 -24.76 34.76 -2.86
N LYS A 104 -24.10 34.84 -4.01
CA LYS A 104 -24.02 36.08 -4.81
C LYS A 104 -25.40 36.59 -5.26
N GLY A 105 -26.32 35.69 -5.59
CA GLY A 105 -27.73 36.03 -5.86
C GLY A 105 -28.45 36.58 -4.63
N VAL A 106 -28.29 35.90 -3.49
CA VAL A 106 -28.85 36.33 -2.19
C VAL A 106 -28.26 37.67 -1.76
N THR A 107 -26.95 37.89 -1.87
CA THR A 107 -26.30 39.17 -1.52
C THR A 107 -26.80 40.30 -2.42
N ARG A 108 -27.03 40.07 -3.72
CA ARG A 108 -27.65 41.07 -4.60
C ARG A 108 -29.08 41.39 -4.19
N ALA A 109 -29.87 40.37 -3.84
CA ALA A 109 -31.22 40.58 -3.32
C ALA A 109 -31.20 41.34 -1.98
N MET A 110 -30.27 40.99 -1.08
CA MET A 110 -30.02 41.70 0.18
C MET A 110 -29.53 43.13 -0.04
N GLN A 111 -28.67 43.41 -1.02
CA GLN A 111 -28.24 44.78 -1.34
C GLN A 111 -29.40 45.63 -1.86
N ASN A 112 -30.26 45.05 -2.71
CA ASN A 112 -31.47 45.72 -3.19
C ASN A 112 -32.49 45.93 -2.06
N MET A 113 -32.61 44.97 -1.15
CA MET A 113 -33.45 45.05 0.04
C MET A 113 -32.90 46.03 1.08
N ASN A 114 -31.58 46.13 1.26
CA ASN A 114 -30.90 47.09 2.13
C ASN A 114 -31.00 48.52 1.60
N ARG A 115 -31.03 48.70 0.27
CA ARG A 115 -31.39 49.99 -0.33
C ARG A 115 -32.83 50.42 0.01
N GLN A 116 -33.69 49.49 0.43
CA GLN A 116 -35.09 49.71 0.75
C GLN A 116 -35.43 49.55 2.26
N LEU A 117 -34.52 49.04 3.09
CA LEU A 117 -34.72 48.81 4.52
C LEU A 117 -33.56 49.33 5.37
N ASN A 118 -33.90 50.07 6.42
CA ASN A 118 -33.01 50.77 7.34
C ASN A 118 -31.99 49.87 8.07
N LEU A 119 -30.87 50.49 8.42
CA LEU A 119 -29.54 50.00 8.86
C LEU A 119 -29.37 49.05 10.09
N PRO A 120 -30.33 48.79 11.01
CA PRO A 120 -30.03 47.99 12.22
C PRO A 120 -29.84 46.48 12.03
N GLN A 121 -30.42 45.86 10.99
CA GLN A 121 -30.44 44.38 10.85
C GLN A 121 -29.17 43.80 10.21
N ILE A 122 -28.41 44.61 9.45
CA ILE A 122 -27.17 44.15 8.79
C ILE A 122 -26.00 43.98 9.76
N GLN A 123 -25.92 44.79 10.81
CA GLN A 123 -24.88 44.64 11.83
C GLN A 123 -24.96 43.28 12.54
N LYS A 124 -26.18 42.76 12.73
CA LYS A 124 -26.41 41.45 13.35
C LYS A 124 -25.98 40.29 12.43
N ILE A 125 -26.16 40.44 11.13
CA ILE A 125 -25.81 39.42 10.13
C ILE A 125 -24.28 39.36 9.90
N MET A 126 -23.58 40.49 9.91
CA MET A 126 -22.11 40.49 9.85
C MET A 126 -21.50 39.85 11.10
N MET A 127 -22.05 40.12 12.28
CA MET A 127 -21.59 39.55 13.55
C MET A 127 -21.81 38.02 13.60
N GLU A 128 -22.92 37.53 13.04
CA GLU A 128 -23.20 36.10 12.95
C GLU A 128 -22.31 35.39 11.90
N PHE A 129 -21.97 36.08 10.80
CA PHE A 129 -21.06 35.55 9.78
C PHE A 129 -19.62 35.42 10.28
N GLU A 130 -19.09 36.43 10.97
CA GLU A 130 -17.77 36.35 11.62
C GLU A 130 -17.70 35.17 12.61
N ARG A 131 -18.73 35.02 13.45
CA ARG A 131 -18.82 33.90 14.41
C ARG A 131 -18.85 32.53 13.72
N GLN A 132 -19.58 32.39 12.61
CA GLN A 132 -19.64 31.12 11.87
C GLN A 132 -18.36 30.84 11.08
N SER A 133 -17.67 31.88 10.59
CA SER A 133 -16.39 31.73 9.89
C SER A 133 -15.28 31.27 10.85
N GLU A 134 -15.21 31.84 12.05
CA GLU A 134 -14.29 31.38 13.12
C GLU A 134 -14.54 29.92 13.51
N ILE A 135 -15.81 29.51 13.62
CA ILE A 135 -16.16 28.11 13.92
C ILE A 135 -15.73 27.16 12.78
N MET A 136 -15.73 27.65 11.53
CA MET A 136 -15.31 26.86 10.38
C MET A 136 -13.78 26.71 10.33
N ASP A 137 -13.04 27.79 10.54
CA ASP A 137 -11.56 27.76 10.56
C ASP A 137 -11.04 26.85 11.69
N MET A 138 -11.64 26.92 12.88
CA MET A 138 -11.27 26.05 14.00
C MET A 138 -11.57 24.56 13.72
N LYS A 139 -12.59 24.24 12.92
CA LYS A 139 -12.88 22.87 12.48
C LYS A 139 -11.91 22.38 11.40
N GLU A 140 -11.42 23.29 10.55
CA GLU A 140 -10.45 22.94 9.50
C GLU A 140 -9.06 22.68 10.11
N GLU A 141 -8.68 23.43 11.14
CA GLU A 141 -7.45 23.21 11.92
C GLU A 141 -7.49 21.86 12.68
N MET A 142 -8.61 21.54 13.35
CA MET A 142 -8.79 20.23 13.99
C MET A 142 -8.83 19.04 13.00
N MET A 143 -9.20 19.28 11.74
CA MET A 143 -9.21 18.23 10.71
C MET A 143 -7.83 18.06 10.03
N GLY A 144 -6.98 19.09 10.06
CA GLY A 144 -5.61 19.05 9.54
C GLY A 144 -4.69 18.16 10.38
N GLU A 145 -4.73 18.29 11.71
CA GLU A 145 -3.88 17.50 12.63
C GLU A 145 -4.18 15.99 12.58
N ALA A 146 -5.45 15.59 12.37
CA ALA A 146 -5.82 14.17 12.27
C ALA A 146 -5.43 13.51 10.94
N VAL A 147 -5.08 14.28 9.91
CA VAL A 147 -4.71 13.78 8.58
C VAL A 147 -3.18 13.70 8.42
N ASP A 148 -2.42 14.59 9.06
CA ASP A 148 -0.95 14.54 9.08
C ASP A 148 -0.41 13.37 9.92
N ASP A 149 -1.11 12.94 10.97
CA ASP A 149 -0.77 11.75 11.78
C ASP A 149 -1.00 10.41 11.03
N ALA A 150 -1.71 10.41 9.90
CA ALA A 150 -2.03 9.20 9.14
C ALA A 150 -1.12 8.97 7.91
N ILE A 151 -0.21 9.90 7.61
CA ILE A 151 0.63 9.89 6.40
C ILE A 151 2.12 9.72 6.72
N ALA A 152 2.51 9.77 8.00
CA ALA A 152 3.85 9.40 8.44
C ALA A 152 3.97 7.87 8.58
N ASP A 153 4.25 7.18 7.48
CA ASP A 153 4.95 5.88 7.57
C ASP A 153 6.00 5.78 6.47
N GLU A 154 7.24 5.99 6.91
CA GLU A 154 8.49 5.81 6.18
C GLU A 154 8.94 4.35 6.23
N GLY A 155 9.78 3.98 5.25
CA GLY A 155 10.66 2.82 5.35
C GLY A 155 10.10 1.53 4.73
N ASP A 156 10.76 1.01 3.69
CA ASP A 156 11.95 0.19 3.97
C ASP A 156 12.54 -0.40 2.67
N GLU A 157 13.80 -0.07 2.40
CA GLU A 157 14.58 -0.65 1.30
C GLU A 157 15.50 -1.79 1.78
N GLU A 158 15.81 -1.89 3.08
CA GLU A 158 16.71 -2.91 3.64
C GLU A 158 16.04 -4.29 3.86
N GLU A 159 14.72 -4.35 3.97
CA GLU A 159 13.98 -5.62 4.12
C GLU A 159 13.92 -6.50 2.85
N THR A 160 14.42 -6.02 1.71
CA THR A 160 14.19 -6.69 0.41
C THR A 160 14.72 -8.12 0.32
N GLU A 161 15.84 -8.45 0.97
CA GLU A 161 16.38 -9.82 0.90
C GLU A 161 15.66 -10.79 1.85
N ALA A 162 15.26 -10.33 3.04
CA ALA A 162 14.41 -11.10 3.94
C ALA A 162 13.03 -11.38 3.32
N ILE A 163 12.46 -10.37 2.66
CA ILE A 163 11.18 -10.52 1.93
C ILE A 163 11.33 -11.53 0.78
N VAL A 164 12.46 -11.55 0.07
CA VAL A 164 12.69 -12.56 -0.99
C VAL A 164 12.72 -13.97 -0.40
N ALA A 165 13.39 -14.19 0.73
CA ALA A 165 13.40 -15.49 1.40
C ALA A 165 11.98 -15.90 1.84
N GLN A 166 11.24 -14.99 2.47
CA GLN A 166 9.85 -15.22 2.89
C GLN A 166 8.92 -15.57 1.72
N VAL A 167 9.10 -14.94 0.56
CA VAL A 167 8.29 -15.24 -0.64
C VAL A 167 8.63 -16.62 -1.22
N LEU A 168 9.89 -17.04 -1.15
CA LEU A 168 10.27 -18.39 -1.59
C LEU A 168 9.67 -19.47 -0.67
N ASP A 169 9.63 -19.21 0.63
CA ASP A 169 8.96 -20.06 1.63
C ASP A 169 7.44 -20.10 1.40
N GLU A 170 6.81 -18.94 1.16
CA GLU A 170 5.37 -18.82 0.83
C GLU A 170 5.00 -19.62 -0.43
N LEU A 171 5.92 -19.70 -1.39
CA LEU A 171 5.74 -20.47 -2.62
C LEU A 171 5.95 -21.98 -2.44
N GLY A 172 6.35 -22.43 -1.24
CA GLY A 172 6.61 -23.83 -0.91
C GLY A 172 7.86 -24.37 -1.62
N ILE A 173 8.79 -23.50 -2.02
CA ILE A 173 10.08 -23.90 -2.55
C ILE A 173 11.02 -24.04 -1.35
N GLN A 174 10.81 -25.09 -0.57
CA GLN A 174 11.84 -25.50 0.39
C GLN A 174 13.10 -25.79 -0.44
N MET A 175 14.21 -25.11 -0.15
CA MET A 175 15.53 -25.51 -0.64
C MET A 175 15.66 -26.99 -0.28
N ASN A 176 15.57 -27.88 -1.28
CA ASN A 176 15.65 -29.33 -1.07
C ASN A 176 17.00 -29.68 -0.43
N GLU A 177 17.08 -29.65 0.89
CA GLU A 177 18.07 -30.34 1.70
C GLU A 177 17.74 -31.84 1.83
N GLU A 178 16.81 -32.38 1.03
CA GLU A 178 16.47 -33.80 0.98
C GLU A 178 17.25 -34.61 -0.09
N LEU A 179 18.46 -34.17 -0.46
CA LEU A 179 19.35 -34.92 -1.37
C LEU A 179 20.62 -35.46 -0.71
N SER A 180 20.78 -35.31 0.61
CA SER A 180 21.89 -35.90 1.38
C SER A 180 21.59 -37.32 1.89
N ALA A 181 20.38 -37.86 1.68
CA ALA A 181 20.04 -39.25 1.98
C ALA A 181 20.17 -40.16 0.73
N ILE A 182 21.38 -40.24 0.16
CA ILE A 182 21.74 -41.34 -0.75
C ILE A 182 22.72 -42.25 0.00
N PRO A 183 22.31 -43.42 0.52
CA PRO A 183 23.27 -44.45 0.86
C PRO A 183 23.76 -45.08 -0.45
N THR A 184 25.02 -44.75 -0.71
CA THR A 184 25.97 -45.36 -1.63
C THR A 184 25.75 -46.86 -1.86
N ALA A 185 25.71 -47.21 -3.14
CA ALA A 185 25.94 -48.51 -3.77
C ALA A 185 26.33 -49.67 -2.83
N GLN A 186 25.44 -50.68 -2.75
CA GLN A 186 25.79 -52.03 -2.32
C GLN A 186 26.76 -52.66 -3.33
N SER A 187 28.06 -52.62 -3.02
CA SER A 187 29.03 -53.55 -3.58
C SER A 187 29.54 -54.45 -2.45
N THR A 188 29.21 -55.74 -2.60
CA THR A 188 29.84 -56.94 -2.04
C THR A 188 30.96 -56.74 -1.03
N LEU A 189 30.83 -57.38 0.15
CA LEU A 189 31.72 -58.45 0.65
C LEU A 189 31.18 -58.98 2.00
N LYS A 190 30.92 -60.29 2.09
CA LYS A 190 30.75 -61.04 3.36
C LYS A 190 32.12 -61.18 4.05
N PRO A 191 32.20 -61.27 5.40
CA PRO A 191 32.08 -62.58 6.07
C PRO A 191 31.25 -62.55 7.37
N ALA A 192 30.89 -63.76 7.82
CA ALA A 192 30.15 -64.08 9.03
C ALA A 192 30.87 -63.66 10.32
N ASP A 193 30.14 -63.25 11.36
CA ASP A 193 29.86 -64.10 12.54
C ASP A 193 28.89 -63.40 13.52
N GLN A 194 28.23 -64.20 14.35
CA GLN A 194 27.16 -63.83 15.27
C GLN A 194 27.70 -63.14 16.55
N ASN A 195 27.22 -61.93 16.90
CA ASN A 195 26.79 -61.65 18.27
C ASN A 195 25.95 -60.36 18.41
N ARG A 196 24.93 -60.44 19.26
CA ARG A 196 23.99 -59.39 19.65
C ARG A 196 24.64 -58.38 20.62
N GLN A 197 24.46 -57.07 20.38
CA GLN A 197 24.06 -56.04 21.36
C GLN A 197 24.07 -54.62 20.72
N PRO A 198 23.00 -53.80 20.86
CA PRO A 198 23.02 -52.39 20.50
C PRO A 198 23.22 -51.48 21.75
N GLN A 199 23.61 -50.22 21.49
CA GLN A 199 23.60 -49.04 22.39
C GLN A 199 24.88 -48.73 23.20
N ALA A 200 25.68 -47.77 22.71
CA ALA A 200 26.67 -47.04 23.52
C ALA A 200 27.07 -45.67 22.90
N ALA A 201 26.11 -44.94 22.29
CA ALA A 201 26.40 -43.61 21.71
C ALA A 201 25.35 -42.53 22.05
N LEU A 202 24.34 -42.86 22.86
CA LEU A 202 23.29 -41.92 23.29
C LEU A 202 23.43 -41.47 24.76
N SER A 203 24.31 -42.09 25.55
CA SER A 203 24.48 -41.77 26.97
C SER A 203 25.28 -40.50 27.24
N ASP A 204 26.24 -40.16 26.38
CA ASP A 204 27.15 -39.04 26.62
C ASP A 204 26.50 -37.69 26.34
N ALA A 205 25.59 -37.61 25.36
CA ALA A 205 24.85 -36.39 25.07
C ALA A 205 23.79 -36.09 26.15
N ASP A 206 23.15 -37.12 26.72
CA ASP A 206 22.16 -36.96 27.78
C ASP A 206 22.81 -36.58 29.13
N ALA A 207 24.02 -37.07 29.41
CA ALA A 207 24.78 -36.70 30.60
C ALA A 207 25.21 -35.23 30.60
N ASP A 208 25.63 -34.71 29.45
CA ASP A 208 26.10 -33.32 29.31
C ASP A 208 24.93 -32.30 29.38
N LEU A 209 23.74 -32.70 28.90
CA LEU A 209 22.51 -31.91 29.04
C LEU A 209 21.98 -31.89 30.49
N GLN A 210 22.08 -33.00 31.23
CA GLN A 210 21.70 -33.06 32.64
C GLN A 210 22.59 -32.19 33.53
N ALA A 211 23.92 -32.19 33.29
CA ALA A 211 24.85 -31.33 34.02
C ALA A 211 24.58 -29.84 33.79
N ARG A 212 24.18 -29.45 32.57
CA ARG A 212 23.78 -28.06 32.25
C ARG A 212 22.46 -27.67 32.93
N LEU A 213 21.50 -28.58 33.03
CA LEU A 213 20.23 -28.34 33.73
C LEU A 213 20.38 -28.19 35.24
N GLU A 214 21.30 -28.93 35.86
CA GLU A 214 21.56 -28.80 37.31
C GLU A 214 22.24 -27.49 37.67
N ASN A 215 23.16 -27.00 36.82
CA ASN A 215 23.78 -25.69 37.01
C ASN A 215 22.77 -24.55 36.89
N LEU A 216 21.78 -24.65 36.01
CA LEU A 216 20.72 -23.65 35.86
C LEU A 216 19.70 -23.66 37.01
N ARG A 217 19.60 -24.76 37.78
CA ARG A 217 18.73 -24.86 38.96
C ARG A 217 19.39 -24.39 40.26
N ARG A 218 20.69 -24.09 40.23
CA ARG A 218 21.46 -23.63 41.40
C ARG A 218 21.74 -22.12 41.39
N GLU A 219 21.48 -21.43 40.29
CA GLU A 219 21.31 -19.97 40.24
C GLU A 219 19.85 -19.59 40.51
#